data_AF-A0A9N9HFM1-F1
#
_entry.id   AF-A0A9N9HFM1-F1
#
_cell.length_a   1.000
_cell.length_b   1.000
_cell.length_c   1.000
_cell.angle_alpha   90.00
_cell.angle_beta   90.00
_cell.angle_gamma   90.00
#
_symmetry.space_group_name_H-M   'P 1'
#
loop_
_entity.id
_entity.type
_entity.pdbx_description
1 polymer ?
#
loop_
_entity_poly.entity_id
_entity_poly.type
_entity_poly.pdbx_seq_one_letter_code
_entity_poly.pdbx_strand_id
1 'polypeptide(L)'
;LSSIPLGMPLSVPLNMFSLENTRATQATQVSQLLSPAPSSLLSILEYCDTHTADELNIPEFFQYSKEKYESQKMGCGRWRKSSINETIVNSSLDGDDDTSSKMSRVKFKRQLHIQSEQKRRAEIKDAFKELRRQLPSTYTGRKMSKTVLLQKAVSHLKNQSRKESFLLDEINRLSQTCNLNAELEKEKRVNELYRQKQTLDK
;
A
#
# COMPACT_ATOMS: atom_id res chain seq x y z
N LEU A 1 -6.41 61.59 15.25
CA LEU A 1 -4.98 61.97 15.43
C LEU A 1 -4.55 61.60 16.84
N SER A 2 -3.96 60.42 17.01
CA SER A 2 -2.94 60.14 18.03
C SER A 2 -2.38 58.74 17.74
N SER A 3 -1.20 58.74 17.12
CA SER A 3 -0.39 57.57 16.79
C SER A 3 0.50 57.21 17.98
N ILE A 4 0.59 55.92 18.35
CA ILE A 4 1.69 55.35 19.16
C ILE A 4 1.97 53.92 18.62
N PRO A 5 3.24 53.45 18.57
CA PRO A 5 3.76 52.70 17.42
C PRO A 5 4.01 51.20 17.64
N LEU A 6 4.48 50.60 16.54
CA LEU A 6 4.98 49.24 16.29
C LEU A 6 5.80 48.59 17.42
N GLY A 7 5.49 47.30 17.62
CA GLY A 7 6.42 46.19 17.33
C GLY A 7 7.44 45.81 18.40
N MET A 8 7.38 44.56 18.86
CA MET A 8 8.55 43.77 19.27
C MET A 8 8.26 42.27 19.01
N PRO A 9 9.22 41.50 18.47
CA PRO A 9 9.07 40.07 18.19
C PRO A 9 9.41 39.21 19.42
N LEU A 10 8.59 38.21 19.74
CA LEU A 10 8.98 37.15 20.68
C LEU A 10 9.89 36.13 19.95
N SER A 11 11.19 36.28 20.20
CA SER A 11 12.21 35.24 20.04
C SER A 11 12.12 34.29 21.24
N VAL A 12 11.78 33.02 20.98
CA VAL A 12 11.87 31.95 21.99
C VAL A 12 13.11 31.10 21.65
N PRO A 13 14.13 31.02 22.52
CA PRO A 13 15.27 30.15 22.28
C PRO A 13 14.94 28.68 22.57
N LEU A 14 15.20 27.83 21.58
CA LEU A 14 15.35 26.38 21.71
C LEU A 14 16.56 26.08 22.59
N ASN A 15 16.38 25.40 23.72
CA ASN A 15 17.48 24.72 24.39
C ASN A 15 16.95 23.65 25.34
N MET A 16 16.95 22.39 24.91
CA MET A 16 16.82 21.24 25.82
C MET A 16 17.62 20.04 25.29
N PHE A 17 18.65 19.69 26.07
CA PHE A 17 19.38 18.42 26.17
C PHE A 17 20.46 18.08 25.13
N SER A 18 21.67 18.58 25.41
CA SER A 18 22.92 17.82 25.24
C SER A 18 23.25 17.16 26.58
N LEU A 19 23.37 15.83 26.62
CA LEU A 19 24.04 15.11 27.71
C LEU A 19 25.23 14.37 27.10
N GLU A 20 26.39 15.01 27.14
CA GLU A 20 27.67 14.33 27.23
C GLU A 20 27.85 13.81 28.66
N ASN A 21 28.13 12.51 28.81
CA ASN A 21 28.71 11.98 30.03
C ASN A 21 30.00 11.25 29.67
N THR A 22 31.12 11.89 29.97
CA THR A 22 32.45 11.30 30.00
C THR A 22 32.78 10.88 31.43
N ARG A 23 33.19 9.62 31.61
CA ARG A 23 34.12 9.09 32.65
C ARG A 23 34.39 7.62 32.29
N ALA A 24 35.56 7.29 31.73
CA ALA A 24 36.86 7.07 32.38
C ALA A 24 37.14 5.56 32.55
N THR A 25 38.00 5.06 31.66
CA THR A 25 39.07 4.04 31.82
C THR A 25 38.98 3.03 32.97
N GLN A 26 39.00 1.74 32.61
CA GLN A 26 40.02 0.77 33.07
C GLN A 26 40.12 -0.45 32.13
N ALA A 27 41.29 -1.08 32.15
CA ALA A 27 41.88 -1.88 31.08
C ALA A 27 41.65 -3.42 31.19
N THR A 28 41.85 -4.08 30.05
CA THR A 28 42.34 -5.46 29.84
C THR A 28 41.63 -6.61 30.55
N GLN A 29 40.90 -7.43 29.78
CA GLN A 29 41.19 -8.86 29.62
C GLN A 29 40.62 -9.38 28.30
N VAL A 30 41.47 -10.05 27.53
CA VAL A 30 41.15 -10.77 26.30
C VAL A 30 40.59 -12.13 26.70
N SER A 31 39.34 -12.44 26.36
CA SER A 31 38.83 -13.81 26.35
C SER A 31 37.60 -13.93 25.44
N GLN A 32 37.83 -14.60 24.32
CA GLN A 32 36.97 -15.62 23.72
C GLN A 32 35.57 -15.21 23.21
N LEU A 33 35.53 -15.12 21.89
CA LEU A 33 34.39 -15.30 21.00
C LEU A 33 33.50 -16.48 21.44
N LEU A 34 32.20 -16.22 21.64
CA LEU A 34 31.07 -17.02 21.14
C LEU A 34 29.77 -16.35 21.63
N SER A 35 29.06 -15.66 20.73
CA SER A 35 27.69 -15.20 21.01
C SER A 35 26.73 -16.40 20.99
N PRO A 36 25.89 -16.63 22.01
CA PRO A 36 24.70 -17.44 21.86
C PRO A 36 23.66 -16.62 21.10
N ALA A 37 23.14 -17.18 20.01
CA ALA A 37 22.03 -16.59 19.27
C ALA A 37 20.83 -16.33 20.18
N PRO A 38 20.08 -15.22 20.02
CA PRO A 38 18.79 -15.07 20.68
C PRO A 38 17.82 -16.09 20.08
N SER A 39 17.53 -17.14 20.85
CA SER A 39 16.41 -18.04 20.59
C SER A 39 15.11 -17.24 20.51
N SER A 40 14.40 -17.40 19.40
CA SER A 40 13.14 -16.77 19.03
C SER A 40 12.15 -16.61 20.19
N LEU A 41 11.77 -15.36 20.48
CA LEU A 41 10.51 -15.06 21.17
C LEU A 41 9.36 -15.17 20.17
N LEU A 42 8.90 -16.40 19.91
CA LEU A 42 7.56 -16.63 19.37
C LEU A 42 6.65 -17.08 20.52
N SER A 43 6.17 -16.11 21.27
CA SER A 43 4.94 -16.27 22.05
C SER A 43 4.13 -14.99 21.86
N ILE A 44 2.81 -15.16 21.77
CA ILE A 44 1.78 -14.18 21.42
C ILE A 44 1.59 -14.02 19.90
N LEU A 45 1.09 -15.08 19.28
CA LEU A 45 -0.08 -14.92 18.41
C LEU A 45 -1.16 -15.83 18.97
N GLU A 46 -1.90 -15.30 19.94
CA GLU A 46 -3.18 -15.85 20.37
C GLU A 46 -4.13 -15.63 19.19
N TYR A 47 -4.21 -16.65 18.33
CA TYR A 47 -5.11 -16.66 17.18
C TYR A 47 -6.49 -17.03 17.72
N CYS A 48 -7.36 -16.03 17.87
CA CYS A 48 -8.78 -16.25 18.11
C CYS A 48 -9.35 -17.05 16.94
N ASP A 49 -9.59 -18.33 17.20
CA ASP A 49 -10.19 -19.28 16.26
C ASP A 49 -11.71 -19.07 16.27
N THR A 50 -12.19 -18.09 15.51
CA THR A 50 -13.64 -17.93 15.23
C THR A 50 -13.89 -17.45 13.81
N HIS A 51 -13.30 -18.09 12.81
CA HIS A 51 -13.80 -18.02 11.44
C HIS A 51 -13.69 -19.40 10.81
N THR A 52 -14.79 -20.15 10.86
CA THR A 52 -14.99 -21.42 10.18
C THR A 52 -14.54 -21.26 8.73
N ALA A 53 -13.65 -22.15 8.29
CA ALA A 53 -13.01 -22.14 6.97
C ALA A 53 -13.97 -22.27 5.77
N ASP A 54 -15.28 -22.24 6.01
CA ASP A 54 -16.35 -22.40 5.00
C ASP A 54 -16.74 -21.11 4.26
N GLU A 55 -16.37 -19.91 4.74
CA GLU A 55 -16.81 -18.65 4.09
C GLU A 55 -15.78 -17.98 3.18
N LEU A 56 -14.55 -18.45 3.17
CA LEU A 56 -13.54 -17.95 2.23
C LEU A 56 -13.30 -19.06 1.21
N ASN A 57 -13.72 -18.82 -0.04
CA ASN A 57 -13.40 -19.64 -1.21
C ASN A 57 -11.88 -19.55 -1.50
N ILE A 58 -11.08 -19.97 -0.53
CA ILE A 58 -9.63 -20.10 -0.55
C ILE A 58 -9.40 -21.45 -1.22
N PRO A 59 -8.78 -21.48 -2.40
CA PRO A 59 -8.38 -22.74 -3.00
C PRO A 59 -7.53 -23.51 -1.98
N GLU A 60 -8.01 -24.69 -1.60
CA GLU A 60 -7.31 -25.60 -0.70
C GLU A 60 -5.87 -25.77 -1.20
N PHE A 61 -4.91 -25.29 -0.41
CA PHE A 61 -3.50 -25.32 -0.77
C PHE A 61 -3.00 -26.75 -0.57
N PHE A 62 -3.22 -27.61 -1.57
CA PHE A 62 -2.68 -28.96 -1.56
C PHE A 62 -1.17 -28.88 -1.42
N GLN A 63 -0.67 -29.47 -0.33
CA GLN A 63 0.77 -29.51 -0.08
C GLN A 63 1.47 -30.23 -1.22
N TYR A 64 2.35 -29.51 -1.91
CA TYR A 64 3.05 -30.00 -3.08
C TYR A 64 3.93 -31.20 -2.71
N SER A 65 3.47 -32.40 -3.06
CA SER A 65 4.30 -33.61 -3.01
C SER A 65 5.01 -33.75 -4.35
N LYS A 66 6.31 -33.41 -4.37
CA LYS A 66 7.20 -33.52 -5.53
C LYS A 66 7.10 -34.89 -6.21
N GLU A 67 6.99 -35.94 -5.40
CA GLU A 67 6.90 -37.33 -5.85
C GLU A 67 5.64 -37.60 -6.69
N LYS A 68 4.48 -37.02 -6.35
CA LYS A 68 3.24 -37.18 -7.14
C LYS A 68 3.33 -36.48 -8.49
N TYR A 69 3.96 -35.30 -8.54
CA TYR A 69 4.12 -34.53 -9.78
C TYR A 69 5.08 -35.19 -10.76
N GLU A 70 6.20 -35.74 -10.27
CA GLU A 70 7.18 -36.42 -11.10
C GLU A 70 6.66 -37.78 -11.59
N SER A 71 5.87 -38.49 -10.78
CA SER A 71 5.22 -39.76 -11.18
C SER A 71 4.18 -39.58 -12.30
N GLN A 72 3.50 -38.43 -12.35
CA GLN A 72 2.46 -38.16 -13.34
C GLN A 72 3.02 -37.85 -14.74
N LYS A 73 4.30 -37.47 -14.85
CA LYS A 73 4.98 -37.18 -16.13
C LYS A 73 5.30 -38.43 -16.95
N MET A 74 5.29 -39.62 -16.34
CA MET A 74 5.65 -40.87 -17.02
C MET A 74 4.45 -41.63 -17.60
N GLY A 75 3.21 -41.14 -17.39
CA GLY A 75 1.99 -41.94 -17.60
C GLY A 75 0.96 -41.44 -18.62
N CYS A 76 1.14 -40.29 -19.28
CA CYS A 76 0.14 -39.83 -20.26
C CYS A 76 0.78 -39.20 -21.51
N GLY A 77 0.81 -40.00 -22.57
CA GLY A 77 1.08 -39.51 -23.92
C GLY A 77 -0.01 -38.54 -24.40
N ARG A 78 0.43 -37.54 -25.18
CA ARG A 78 -0.36 -36.72 -26.12
C ARG A 78 -1.66 -36.10 -25.59
N TRP A 79 -1.56 -34.95 -24.95
CA TRP A 79 -2.60 -33.91 -25.07
C TRP A 79 -2.01 -32.69 -25.77
N ARG A 80 -2.11 -32.69 -27.11
CA ARG A 80 -1.99 -31.47 -27.91
C ARG A 80 -3.22 -30.60 -27.64
N LYS A 81 -3.08 -29.59 -26.77
CA LYS A 81 -3.90 -28.38 -26.86
C LYS A 81 -3.00 -27.24 -27.29
N SER A 82 -2.86 -27.14 -28.62
CA SER A 82 -2.33 -25.97 -29.29
C SER A 82 -3.35 -24.85 -29.12
N SER A 83 -3.12 -23.98 -28.14
CA SER A 83 -3.77 -22.68 -28.13
C SER A 83 -3.09 -21.85 -29.20
N ILE A 84 -3.82 -21.66 -30.30
CA ILE A 84 -3.64 -20.62 -31.32
C ILE A 84 -3.02 -19.37 -30.71
N ASN A 85 -1.84 -19.03 -31.22
CA ASN A 85 -1.36 -17.66 -31.39
C ASN A 85 -0.53 -17.71 -32.68
N GLU A 86 -1.26 -17.78 -33.79
CA GLU A 86 -0.74 -17.51 -35.11
C GLU A 86 -0.30 -16.05 -35.14
N THR A 87 1.00 -15.80 -35.34
CA THR A 87 1.53 -15.03 -36.47
C THR A 87 3.05 -15.07 -36.33
N ILE A 88 3.73 -15.13 -37.46
CA ILE A 88 5.16 -14.82 -37.70
C ILE A 88 6.03 -16.06 -37.99
N VAL A 89 6.03 -16.35 -39.31
CA VAL A 89 7.06 -16.94 -40.17
C VAL A 89 7.52 -18.38 -39.92
N ASN A 90 6.70 -19.34 -40.37
CA ASN A 90 7.22 -20.64 -40.78
C ASN A 90 7.38 -20.61 -42.31
N SER A 91 8.44 -19.96 -42.79
CA SER A 91 8.92 -20.13 -44.16
C SER A 91 9.42 -21.56 -44.31
N SER A 92 8.83 -22.26 -45.28
CA SER A 92 9.24 -23.54 -45.84
C SER A 92 10.76 -23.75 -45.84
N LEU A 93 11.22 -24.85 -45.26
CA LEU A 93 12.43 -25.57 -45.64
C LEU A 93 12.41 -26.95 -44.94
N ASP A 94 11.83 -27.91 -45.66
CA ASP A 94 12.03 -29.33 -45.44
C ASP A 94 13.46 -29.65 -45.92
N GLY A 95 14.31 -30.15 -45.02
CA GLY A 95 15.73 -30.39 -45.31
C GLY A 95 16.51 -30.75 -44.05
N ASP A 96 16.72 -32.06 -43.90
CA ASP A 96 17.61 -32.78 -42.98
C ASP A 96 18.78 -31.99 -42.33
N ASP A 97 18.60 -31.61 -41.05
CA ASP A 97 19.66 -31.49 -40.02
C ASP A 97 19.01 -31.47 -38.62
N ASP A 98 18.70 -32.66 -38.11
CA ASP A 98 17.67 -32.90 -37.09
C ASP A 98 18.11 -32.62 -35.63
N THR A 99 19.34 -32.11 -35.41
CA THR A 99 19.82 -31.69 -34.09
C THR A 99 20.09 -30.19 -33.99
N SER A 100 20.68 -29.57 -35.03
CA SER A 100 20.95 -28.12 -35.01
C SER A 100 19.68 -27.29 -35.17
N SER A 101 18.71 -27.75 -35.97
CA SER A 101 17.39 -27.10 -36.14
C SER A 101 16.55 -27.13 -34.85
N LYS A 102 16.58 -28.23 -34.09
CA LYS A 102 15.91 -28.32 -32.78
C LYS A 102 16.55 -27.39 -31.75
N MET A 103 17.89 -27.30 -31.71
CA MET A 103 18.59 -26.33 -30.87
C MET A 103 18.24 -24.88 -31.25
N SER A 104 18.12 -24.59 -32.55
CA SER A 104 17.67 -23.28 -33.04
C SER A 104 16.25 -22.94 -32.58
N ARG A 105 15.30 -23.89 -32.66
CA ARG A 105 13.92 -23.71 -32.16
C ARG A 105 13.85 -23.49 -30.65
N VAL A 106 14.68 -24.18 -29.87
CA VAL A 106 14.79 -23.97 -28.41
C VAL A 106 15.35 -22.58 -28.09
N LYS A 107 16.41 -22.16 -28.79
CA LYS A 107 16.98 -20.81 -28.67
C LYS A 107 15.95 -19.73 -29.04
N PHE A 108 15.18 -19.94 -30.10
CA PHE A 108 14.11 -19.04 -30.52
C PHE A 108 13.02 -18.90 -29.44
N LYS A 109 12.52 -20.01 -28.88
CA LYS A 109 11.57 -19.97 -27.76
C LYS A 109 12.13 -19.26 -26.53
N ARG A 110 13.41 -19.51 -26.20
CA ARG A 110 14.10 -18.81 -25.11
C ARG A 110 14.15 -17.30 -25.37
N GLN A 111 14.46 -16.90 -26.61
CA GLN A 111 14.51 -15.49 -26.99
C GLN A 111 13.14 -14.83 -26.87
N LEU A 112 12.07 -15.48 -27.34
CA LEU A 112 10.70 -15.00 -27.19
C LEU A 112 10.32 -14.82 -25.72
N HIS A 113 10.67 -15.78 -24.87
CA HIS A 113 10.43 -15.70 -23.43
C HIS A 113 11.19 -14.54 -22.76
N ILE A 114 12.44 -14.30 -23.16
CA ILE A 114 13.21 -13.16 -22.66
C ILE A 114 12.58 -11.84 -23.09
N GLN A 115 12.20 -11.70 -24.36
CA GLN A 115 11.59 -10.48 -24.88
C GLN A 115 10.23 -10.18 -24.21
N SER A 116 9.38 -11.19 -24.03
CA SER A 116 8.10 -11.01 -23.38
C SER A 116 8.24 -10.59 -21.91
N GLU A 117 9.19 -11.18 -21.17
CA GLU A 117 9.45 -10.80 -19.78
C GLU A 117 10.12 -9.41 -19.68
N GLN A 118 10.97 -9.03 -20.64
CA GLN A 118 11.52 -7.66 -20.72
C GLN A 118 10.41 -6.63 -20.93
N LYS A 119 9.46 -6.90 -21.84
CA LYS A 119 8.29 -6.04 -22.06
C LYS A 119 7.47 -5.89 -20.76
N ARG A 120 7.14 -7.00 -20.10
CA ARG A 120 6.44 -6.98 -18.80
C ARG A 120 7.18 -6.15 -17.75
N ARG A 121 8.51 -6.29 -17.66
CA ARG A 121 9.33 -5.50 -16.72
C ARG A 121 9.34 -4.00 -17.05
N ALA A 122 9.30 -3.63 -18.33
CA ALA A 122 9.20 -2.23 -18.75
C ALA A 122 7.85 -1.62 -18.33
N GLU A 123 6.75 -2.32 -18.58
CA GLU A 123 5.40 -1.90 -18.17
C GLU A 123 5.29 -1.71 -16.65
N ILE A 124 5.78 -2.67 -15.87
CA ILE A 124 5.81 -2.56 -14.40
C ILE A 124 6.67 -1.35 -13.96
N LYS A 125 7.82 -1.13 -14.60
CA LYS A 125 8.68 0.02 -14.31
C LYS A 125 7.97 1.34 -14.56
N ASP A 126 7.19 1.44 -15.61
CA ASP A 126 6.43 2.65 -15.94
C ASP A 126 5.23 2.84 -15.00
N ALA A 127 4.52 1.77 -14.63
CA ALA A 127 3.49 1.82 -13.59
C ALA A 127 4.03 2.35 -12.24
N PHE A 128 5.26 1.96 -11.85
CA PHE A 128 5.90 2.52 -10.65
C PHE A 128 6.27 4.00 -10.77
N LYS A 129 6.60 4.49 -11.97
CA LYS A 129 6.83 5.93 -12.18
C LYS A 129 5.53 6.70 -12.03
N GLU A 130 4.46 6.18 -12.63
CA GLU A 130 3.13 6.77 -12.55
C GLU A 130 2.60 6.79 -11.11
N LEU A 131 2.74 5.67 -10.38
CA LEU A 131 2.39 5.62 -8.96
C LEU A 131 3.12 6.71 -8.16
N ARG A 132 4.41 6.94 -8.42
CA ARG A 132 5.17 7.99 -7.74
C ARG A 132 4.63 9.40 -8.03
N ARG A 133 4.10 9.65 -9.24
CA ARG A 133 3.52 10.94 -9.65
C ARG A 133 2.22 11.25 -8.90
N GLN A 134 1.45 10.22 -8.55
CA GLN A 134 0.15 10.36 -7.88
C GLN A 134 0.25 10.54 -6.36
N LEU A 135 1.40 10.19 -5.76
CA LEU A 135 1.59 10.35 -4.32
C LEU A 135 2.00 11.79 -3.99
N PRO A 136 1.66 12.28 -2.78
CA PRO A 136 2.14 13.56 -2.28
C PRO A 136 3.67 13.61 -2.42
N SER A 137 4.15 14.64 -3.12
CA SER A 137 5.57 14.78 -3.40
C SER A 137 6.35 14.98 -2.11
N THR A 138 7.07 13.94 -1.65
CA THR A 138 8.13 14.19 -0.69
C THR A 138 9.27 14.82 -1.47
N TYR A 139 9.43 16.13 -1.30
CA TYR A 139 10.42 16.99 -1.95
C TYR A 139 11.83 16.62 -1.47
N THR A 140 12.28 15.43 -1.84
CA THR A 140 13.63 14.95 -1.69
C THR A 140 13.98 14.42 -3.05
N GLY A 141 14.89 15.06 -3.78
CA GLY A 141 15.33 14.66 -5.14
C GLY A 141 15.90 13.23 -5.24
N ARG A 142 15.82 12.45 -4.17
CA ARG A 142 16.18 11.04 -4.07
C ARG A 142 15.03 10.14 -4.52
N LYS A 143 15.33 9.19 -5.41
CA LYS A 143 14.42 8.12 -5.80
C LYS A 143 14.05 7.24 -4.60
N MET A 144 12.75 7.06 -4.34
CA MET A 144 12.25 6.12 -3.34
C MET A 144 12.39 4.66 -3.80
N SER A 145 12.71 3.76 -2.87
CA SER A 145 12.73 2.30 -3.11
C SER A 145 11.32 1.78 -3.44
N LYS A 146 11.23 0.61 -4.09
CA LYS A 146 9.93 0.00 -4.46
C LYS A 146 9.08 -0.25 -3.22
N THR A 147 9.66 -0.83 -2.18
CA THR A 147 8.96 -1.12 -0.91
C THR A 147 8.44 0.15 -0.26
N VAL A 148 9.27 1.20 -0.15
CA VAL A 148 8.87 2.48 0.45
C VAL A 148 7.77 3.15 -0.37
N LEU A 149 7.85 3.08 -1.70
CA LEU A 149 6.82 3.64 -2.58
C LEU A 149 5.47 2.94 -2.38
N LEU A 150 5.45 1.61 -2.27
CA LEU A 150 4.23 0.85 -1.99
C LEU A 150 3.68 1.15 -0.59
N GLN A 151 4.53 1.20 0.44
CA GLN A 151 4.11 1.57 1.80
C GLN A 151 3.50 2.97 1.84
N LYS A 152 4.11 3.95 1.17
CA LYS A 152 3.55 5.30 1.04
C LYS A 152 2.22 5.32 0.30
N ALA A 153 2.05 4.51 -0.74
CA ALA A 153 0.78 4.40 -1.45
C ALA A 153 -0.34 3.89 -0.53
N VAL A 154 -0.06 2.81 0.22
CA VAL A 154 -1.02 2.28 1.21
C VAL A 154 -1.32 3.33 2.28
N SER A 155 -0.30 4.00 2.80
CA SER A 155 -0.48 5.06 3.80
C SER A 155 -1.29 6.23 3.27
N HIS A 156 -1.10 6.62 2.00
CA HIS A 156 -1.82 7.70 1.36
C HIS A 156 -3.31 7.35 1.23
N LEU A 157 -3.64 6.16 0.74
CA LEU A 157 -5.02 5.69 0.63
C LEU A 157 -5.70 5.64 2.00
N LYS A 158 -5.04 5.08 3.02
CA LYS A 158 -5.58 5.05 4.39
C LYS A 158 -5.86 6.45 4.94
N ASN A 159 -4.96 7.40 4.72
CA ASN A 159 -5.16 8.79 5.14
C ASN A 159 -6.32 9.43 4.39
N GLN A 160 -6.43 9.18 3.09
CA GLN A 160 -7.51 9.70 2.27
C GLN A 160 -8.87 9.17 2.75
N SER A 161 -9.00 7.87 3.01
CA SER A 161 -10.25 7.31 3.56
C SER A 161 -10.62 7.90 4.92
N ARG A 162 -9.65 8.11 5.82
CA ARG A 162 -9.91 8.75 7.13
C ARG A 162 -10.40 10.19 6.97
N LYS A 163 -9.80 10.95 6.04
CA LYS A 163 -10.22 12.32 5.75
C LYS A 163 -11.62 12.37 5.16
N GLU A 164 -11.94 11.47 4.24
CA GLU A 164 -13.27 11.36 3.65
C GLU A 164 -14.33 11.07 4.73
N SER A 165 -14.08 10.09 5.62
CA SER A 165 -14.97 9.80 6.75
C SER A 165 -15.15 11.01 7.67
N PHE A 166 -14.05 11.67 8.07
CA PHE A 166 -14.11 12.86 8.92
C PHE A 166 -14.92 14.00 8.28
N LEU A 167 -14.74 14.25 6.98
CA LEU A 167 -15.49 15.29 6.27
C LEU A 167 -16.97 14.95 6.16
N LEU A 168 -17.33 13.68 5.95
CA LEU A 168 -18.73 13.25 5.94
C LEU A 168 -19.39 13.43 7.31
N ASP A 169 -18.69 13.09 8.38
CA ASP A 169 -19.18 13.29 9.75
C ASP A 169 -19.42 14.78 10.03
N GLU A 170 -18.50 15.65 9.60
CA GLU A 170 -18.66 17.09 9.78
C GLU A 170 -19.80 17.67 8.92
N ILE A 171 -19.97 17.20 7.69
CA ILE A 171 -21.13 17.57 6.85
C ILE A 171 -22.43 17.19 7.54
N ASN A 172 -22.53 15.98 8.10
CA ASN A 172 -23.72 15.51 8.80
C ASN A 172 -24.00 16.35 10.05
N ARG A 173 -22.96 16.64 10.84
CA ARG A 173 -23.07 17.47 12.05
C ARG A 173 -23.54 18.89 11.71
N LEU A 174 -22.96 19.50 10.67
CA LEU A 174 -23.35 20.83 10.21
C LEU A 174 -24.78 20.84 9.65
N SER A 175 -25.15 19.83 8.86
CA SER A 175 -26.51 19.68 8.34
C SER A 175 -27.54 19.62 9.47
N GLN A 176 -27.28 18.81 10.50
CA GLN A 176 -28.14 18.72 11.68
C GLN A 176 -28.25 20.06 12.43
N THR A 177 -27.11 20.74 12.62
CA THR A 177 -27.06 22.06 13.27
C THR A 177 -27.90 23.10 12.51
N CYS A 178 -27.78 23.13 11.18
CA CYS A 178 -28.58 24.02 10.33
C CYS A 178 -30.07 23.74 10.43
N ASN A 179 -30.48 22.46 10.47
CA ASN A 179 -31.89 22.08 10.62
C ASN A 179 -32.47 22.54 11.96
N LEU A 180 -31.75 22.29 13.06
CA LEU A 180 -32.16 22.74 14.40
C LEU A 180 -32.26 24.26 14.50
N ASN A 181 -31.31 24.98 13.91
CA ASN A 181 -31.35 26.45 13.85
C ASN A 181 -32.57 26.94 13.05
N ALA A 182 -32.90 26.30 11.94
CA ALA A 182 -34.09 26.65 11.15
C ALA A 182 -35.39 26.42 11.92
N GLU A 183 -35.46 25.37 12.73
CA GLU A 183 -36.60 25.06 13.60
C GLU A 183 -36.73 26.06 14.75
N LEU A 184 -35.61 26.40 15.40
CA LEU A 184 -35.56 27.45 16.43
C LEU A 184 -36.05 28.81 15.90
N GLU A 185 -35.66 29.18 14.68
CA GLU A 185 -36.13 30.42 14.06
C GLU A 185 -37.63 30.39 13.71
N LYS A 186 -38.19 29.22 13.37
CA LYS A 186 -39.64 29.07 13.21
C LYS A 186 -40.37 29.25 14.54
N GLU A 187 -39.87 28.61 15.61
CA GLU A 187 -40.45 28.71 16.94
C GLU A 187 -40.43 30.15 17.46
N LYS A 188 -39.30 30.87 17.30
CA LYS A 188 -39.21 32.29 17.64
C LYS A 188 -40.25 33.14 16.92
N ARG A 189 -40.44 32.92 15.61
CA ARG A 189 -41.48 33.63 14.82
C ARG A 189 -42.87 33.34 15.35
N VAL A 190 -43.17 32.09 15.66
CA VAL A 190 -44.48 31.69 16.22
C VAL A 190 -44.71 32.32 17.59
N ASN A 191 -43.71 32.28 18.48
CA ASN A 191 -43.80 32.91 19.81
C ASN A 191 -44.01 34.42 19.73
N GLU A 192 -43.38 35.09 18.77
CA GLU A 192 -43.59 36.52 18.54
C GLU A 192 -45.04 36.82 18.13
N LEU A 193 -45.61 36.03 17.22
CA LEU A 193 -47.02 36.17 16.83
C LEU A 193 -47.97 35.97 18.02
N TYR A 194 -47.69 35.00 18.89
CA TYR A 194 -48.50 34.79 20.10
C TYR A 194 -48.45 35.99 21.04
N ARG A 195 -47.30 36.64 21.22
CA ARG A 195 -47.18 37.85 22.05
C ARG A 195 -47.96 39.03 21.47
N GLN A 196 -47.85 39.25 20.16
CA GLN A 196 -48.57 40.34 19.48
C GLN A 196 -50.09 40.17 19.58
N LYS A 197 -50.59 38.93 19.43
CA LYS A 197 -52.02 38.65 19.62
C LYS A 197 -52.48 39.01 21.05
N GLN A 198 -51.73 38.60 22.08
CA GLN A 198 -52.08 38.90 23.47
C GLN A 198 -52.09 40.40 23.80
N THR A 199 -51.31 41.21 23.08
CA THR A 199 -51.34 42.68 23.23
C THR A 199 -52.51 43.34 22.51
N LEU A 200 -53.08 42.71 21.47
CA LEU A 200 -54.25 43.22 20.74
C LEU A 200 -55.57 42.84 21.42
N ASP A 201 -55.60 41.73 22.17
CA ASP A 201 -56.77 41.25 22.89
C ASP A 201 -57.00 41.96 24.26
N LYS A 202 -56.20 42.99 24.59
CA LYS A 202 -56.28 43.82 25.81
C LYS A 202 -56.63 45.26 25.47
#